data_AF-A0A674G9P0-F1
#
_entry.id   AF-A0A674G9P0-F1
#
_cell.length_a   1.000
_cell.length_b   1.000
_cell.length_c   1.000
_cell.angle_alpha   90.00
_cell.angle_beta   90.00
_cell.angle_gamma   90.00
#
_symmetry.space_group_name_H-M   'P 1'
#
loop_
_entity.id
_entity.type
_entity.pdbx_description
1 polymer ?
#
loop_
_entity_poly.entity_id
_entity_poly.type
_entity_poly.pdbx_seq_one_letter_code
_entity_poly.pdbx_strand_id
1 'polypeptide(L)'
;PKPGTPKTHPGGVRVACPRVTAVSPQPTVKYETQPRFITATGGTLHLYQLEGLNWLRFSWAQSTDTILADEMGLGKTIQTIVFLYSLYKEVRAPGPFLVSAPLSTIINWEREFQMWAPSFYVVTYTGDKDSRAIIRENEFSFDDTAIKGGKKLDSLGDTWGTAGWTLGHLG
;
A
#
# COMPACT_ATOMS: atom_id res chain seq x y z
N PRO A 1 -4.92 5.27 48.93
CA PRO A 1 -3.67 4.93 48.21
C PRO A 1 -3.84 5.16 46.71
N LYS A 2 -3.35 6.29 46.20
CA LYS A 2 -3.43 6.64 44.76
C LYS A 2 -2.46 5.74 43.96
N PRO A 3 -2.89 5.10 42.86
CA PRO A 3 -1.97 4.43 41.94
C PRO A 3 -1.09 5.47 41.22
N GLY A 4 0.22 5.23 41.18
CA GLY A 4 1.22 6.13 40.65
C GLY A 4 1.06 6.44 39.17
N THR A 5 1.23 7.71 38.83
CA THR A 5 1.32 8.19 37.44
C THR A 5 2.56 7.62 36.74
N PRO A 6 2.44 7.05 35.52
CA PRO A 6 3.59 6.68 34.71
C PRO A 6 4.36 7.93 34.28
N LYS A 7 5.68 7.93 34.47
CA LYS A 7 6.58 8.99 33.98
C LYS A 7 6.59 8.96 32.45
N THR A 8 6.16 10.05 31.83
CA THR A 8 6.30 10.30 30.39
C THR A 8 7.73 10.77 30.08
N HIS A 9 8.47 10.00 29.28
CA HIS A 9 9.65 10.50 28.59
C HIS A 9 9.21 11.36 27.39
N PRO A 10 9.68 12.60 27.23
CA PRO A 10 9.36 13.42 26.08
C PRO A 10 10.26 13.01 24.91
N GLY A 11 9.70 12.54 23.80
CA GLY A 11 10.47 12.37 22.55
C GLY A 11 10.08 11.22 21.63
N GLY A 12 9.20 10.30 22.05
CA GLY A 12 8.70 9.25 21.15
C GLY A 12 7.48 9.72 20.37
N VAL A 13 7.66 10.21 19.13
CA VAL A 13 6.55 10.29 18.17
C VAL A 13 6.10 8.85 17.90
N ARG A 14 5.06 8.41 18.58
CA ARG A 14 4.35 7.20 18.15
C ARG A 14 3.58 7.59 16.90
N VAL A 15 3.99 7.05 15.76
CA VAL A 15 3.12 7.01 14.58
C VAL A 15 1.95 6.10 14.96
N ALA A 16 0.89 6.69 15.50
CA ALA A 16 -0.36 6.00 15.65
C ALA A 16 -0.93 5.86 14.24
N CYS A 17 -0.81 4.67 13.64
CA CYS A 17 -1.76 4.29 12.60
C CYS A 17 -3.15 4.56 13.17
N PRO A 18 -4.01 5.35 12.51
CA PRO A 18 -5.36 5.54 12.99
C PRO A 18 -5.96 4.15 13.15
N ARG A 19 -6.28 3.77 14.39
CA ARG A 19 -7.08 2.58 14.65
C ARG A 19 -8.33 2.76 13.81
N VAL A 20 -8.48 1.94 12.76
CA VAL A 20 -9.56 1.99 11.78
C VAL A 20 -10.88 2.17 12.51
N THR A 21 -11.35 3.41 12.61
CA THR A 21 -12.64 3.73 13.20
C THR A 21 -13.70 3.30 12.20
N ALA A 22 -14.57 2.42 12.67
CA ALA A 22 -15.60 1.66 11.99
C ALA A 22 -16.33 2.35 10.83
N VAL A 23 -16.74 1.50 9.88
CA VAL A 23 -17.61 1.72 8.71
C VAL A 23 -16.92 2.16 7.40
N SER A 24 -15.82 1.49 7.04
CA SER A 24 -15.50 1.25 5.62
C SER A 24 -16.20 -0.05 5.16
N PRO A 25 -16.63 -0.19 3.90
CA PRO A 25 -17.16 -1.47 3.39
C PRO A 25 -16.15 -2.57 3.69
N GLN A 26 -16.54 -3.48 4.57
CA GLN A 26 -15.66 -4.56 5.04
C GLN A 26 -15.31 -5.41 3.80
N PRO A 27 -14.02 -5.65 3.50
CA PRO A 27 -13.62 -6.48 2.36
C PRO A 27 -13.96 -7.97 2.54
N THR A 28 -14.84 -8.31 3.49
CA THR A 28 -15.28 -9.65 3.84
C THR A 28 -16.25 -10.25 2.83
N VAL A 29 -16.83 -9.47 1.92
CA VAL A 29 -17.65 -10.04 0.84
C VAL A 29 -16.74 -10.77 -0.14
N LYS A 30 -16.91 -12.10 -0.19
CA LYS A 30 -16.20 -13.00 -1.09
C LYS A 30 -16.54 -12.66 -2.54
N TYR A 31 -15.52 -12.60 -3.38
CA TYR A 31 -15.70 -12.54 -4.82
C TYR A 31 -16.02 -13.94 -5.36
N GLU A 32 -17.25 -14.13 -5.84
CA GLU A 32 -17.64 -15.34 -6.59
C GLU A 32 -17.14 -15.28 -8.04
N THR A 33 -16.97 -14.07 -8.58
CA THR A 33 -16.40 -13.81 -9.90
C THR A 33 -15.34 -12.73 -9.83
N GLN A 34 -14.45 -12.70 -10.81
CA GLN A 34 -13.39 -11.69 -10.88
C GLN A 34 -13.96 -10.27 -10.80
N PRO A 35 -13.40 -9.38 -9.95
CA PRO A 35 -13.87 -8.01 -9.86
C PRO A 35 -13.73 -7.24 -11.17
N ARG A 36 -14.71 -6.39 -11.47
CA ARG A 36 -14.74 -5.58 -12.71
C ARG A 36 -13.49 -4.73 -12.91
N PHE A 37 -12.88 -4.23 -11.83
CA PHE A 37 -11.66 -3.42 -11.91
C PHE A 37 -10.44 -4.21 -12.36
N ILE A 38 -10.43 -5.53 -12.19
CA ILE A 38 -9.39 -6.42 -12.76
C ILE A 38 -9.74 -6.81 -14.19
N THR A 39 -11.01 -7.11 -14.47
CA THR A 39 -11.42 -7.40 -15.86
C THR A 39 -11.18 -6.21 -16.79
N ALA A 40 -11.31 -4.98 -16.28
CA ALA A 40 -11.00 -3.76 -17.00
C ALA A 40 -9.52 -3.60 -17.38
N THR A 41 -8.59 -4.28 -16.71
CA THR A 41 -7.17 -4.26 -17.10
C THR A 41 -6.85 -5.24 -18.23
N GLY A 42 -7.80 -6.08 -18.64
CA GLY A 42 -7.59 -7.14 -19.63
C GLY A 42 -6.95 -8.41 -19.05
N GLY A 43 -6.62 -8.43 -17.76
CA GLY A 43 -6.13 -9.62 -17.06
C GLY A 43 -7.26 -10.59 -16.70
N THR A 44 -6.96 -11.89 -16.71
CA THR A 44 -7.87 -12.94 -16.22
C THR A 44 -7.18 -13.72 -15.11
N LEU A 45 -7.79 -13.74 -13.92
CA LEU A 45 -7.31 -14.50 -12.78
C LEU A 45 -7.73 -15.96 -12.89
N HIS A 46 -6.83 -16.85 -12.51
CA HIS A 46 -7.19 -18.25 -12.29
C HIS A 46 -8.06 -18.39 -11.04
N LEU A 47 -8.88 -19.44 -10.98
CA LEU A 47 -9.81 -19.67 -9.87
C LEU A 47 -9.08 -19.78 -8.52
N TYR A 48 -7.93 -20.46 -8.48
CA TYR A 48 -7.11 -20.57 -7.27
C TYR A 48 -6.52 -19.22 -6.82
N GLN A 49 -6.25 -18.30 -7.76
CA GLN A 49 -5.79 -16.94 -7.43
C GLN A 49 -6.92 -16.09 -6.86
N LEU A 50 -8.14 -16.27 -7.36
CA LEU A 50 -9.33 -15.63 -6.80
C LEU A 50 -9.62 -16.13 -5.38
N GLU A 51 -9.45 -17.43 -5.13
CA GLU A 51 -9.55 -18.01 -3.79
C GLU A 51 -8.48 -17.44 -2.85
N GLY A 52 -7.22 -17.38 -3.28
CA GLY A 52 -6.14 -16.75 -2.53
C GLY A 52 -6.41 -15.27 -2.22
N LEU A 53 -6.92 -14.52 -3.21
CA LEU A 53 -7.33 -13.12 -3.01
C LEU A 53 -8.41 -12.97 -1.94
N ASN A 54 -9.44 -13.82 -1.99
CA ASN A 54 -10.52 -13.82 -1.00
C ASN A 54 -9.98 -14.13 0.40
N TRP A 55 -9.06 -15.09 0.51
CA TRP A 55 -8.42 -15.44 1.77
C TRP A 55 -7.57 -14.29 2.35
N LEU A 56 -6.81 -13.58 1.50
CA LEU A 56 -6.04 -12.40 1.91
C LEU A 56 -6.95 -11.26 2.40
N ARG A 57 -8.02 -10.95 1.65
CA ARG A 57 -9.00 -9.92 2.03
C ARG A 57 -9.69 -10.25 3.36
N PHE A 58 -10.07 -11.52 3.54
CA PHE A 58 -10.65 -11.99 4.80
C PHE A 58 -9.67 -11.84 5.98
N SER A 59 -8.43 -12.30 5.82
CA SER A 59 -7.43 -12.25 6.88
C SER A 59 -7.06 -10.82 7.25
N TRP A 60 -6.95 -9.93 6.26
CA TRP A 60 -6.75 -8.49 6.46
C TRP A 60 -7.89 -7.86 7.26
N ALA A 61 -9.15 -8.22 6.95
CA ALA A 61 -10.31 -7.73 7.72
C ALA A 61 -10.29 -8.18 9.19
N GLN A 62 -9.65 -9.31 9.50
CA GLN A 62 -9.44 -9.79 10.86
C GLN A 62 -8.19 -9.20 11.54
N SER A 63 -7.43 -8.33 10.85
CA SER A 63 -6.13 -7.83 11.32
C SER A 63 -5.13 -8.95 11.64
N THR A 64 -5.17 -10.03 10.86
CA THR A 64 -4.28 -11.19 10.98
C THR A 64 -3.22 -11.14 9.88
N ASP A 65 -1.95 -11.23 10.27
CA ASP A 65 -0.83 -11.30 9.32
C ASP A 65 -0.85 -12.62 8.55
N THR A 66 -0.59 -12.56 7.24
CA THR A 66 -0.67 -13.69 6.31
C THR A 66 0.65 -13.99 5.63
N ILE A 67 0.92 -15.28 5.40
CA ILE A 67 2.04 -15.76 4.58
C ILE A 67 1.48 -16.54 3.39
N LEU A 68 1.77 -16.10 2.17
CA LEU A 68 1.45 -16.85 0.94
C LEU A 68 2.57 -17.86 0.67
N ALA A 69 2.30 -19.14 0.93
CA ALA A 69 3.27 -20.23 0.83
C ALA A 69 3.03 -21.15 -0.39
N ASP A 70 2.35 -20.65 -1.44
CA ASP A 70 2.08 -21.41 -2.66
C ASP A 70 3.36 -21.84 -3.39
N GLU A 71 3.26 -22.87 -4.24
CA GLU A 71 4.35 -23.28 -5.13
C GLU A 71 4.87 -22.11 -5.98
N MET A 72 6.15 -22.20 -6.37
CA MET A 72 6.78 -21.22 -7.25
C MET A 72 6.09 -21.25 -8.62
N GLY A 73 5.76 -20.08 -9.17
CA GLY A 73 5.09 -19.97 -10.47
C GLY A 73 3.56 -19.86 -10.44
N LEU A 74 2.90 -20.08 -9.31
CA LEU A 74 1.43 -19.91 -9.17
C LEU A 74 0.95 -18.45 -9.19
N GLY A 75 1.85 -17.48 -9.39
CA GLY A 75 1.47 -16.06 -9.50
C GLY A 75 1.19 -15.38 -8.16
N LYS A 76 1.93 -15.72 -7.10
CA LYS A 76 1.89 -15.00 -5.79
C LYS A 76 2.04 -13.49 -5.94
N THR A 77 2.88 -13.04 -6.88
CA THR A 77 3.06 -11.63 -7.23
C THR A 77 1.74 -11.00 -7.67
N ILE A 78 1.04 -11.63 -8.63
CA ILE A 78 -0.24 -11.15 -9.15
C ILE A 78 -1.30 -11.14 -8.05
N GLN A 79 -1.41 -12.22 -7.26
CA GLN A 79 -2.33 -12.28 -6.13
C GLN A 79 -2.09 -11.13 -5.14
N THR A 80 -0.83 -10.84 -4.83
CA THR A 80 -0.45 -9.75 -3.92
C THR A 80 -0.82 -8.39 -4.51
N ILE A 81 -0.51 -8.13 -5.79
CA ILE A 81 -0.82 -6.86 -6.45
C ILE A 81 -2.33 -6.63 -6.51
N VAL A 82 -3.09 -7.65 -6.92
CA VAL A 82 -4.56 -7.57 -6.99
C VAL A 82 -5.17 -7.36 -5.61
N PHE A 83 -4.61 -7.99 -4.57
CA PHE A 83 -5.01 -7.75 -3.19
C PHE A 83 -4.81 -6.28 -2.79
N LEU A 84 -3.62 -5.71 -2.98
CA LEU A 84 -3.35 -4.30 -2.68
C LEU A 84 -4.27 -3.36 -3.49
N TYR A 85 -4.48 -3.69 -4.77
CA TYR A 85 -5.36 -2.91 -5.64
C TYR A 85 -6.82 -2.94 -5.18
N SER A 86 -7.30 -4.08 -4.68
CA SER A 86 -8.65 -4.20 -4.10
C SER A 86 -8.83 -3.31 -2.86
N LEU A 87 -7.81 -3.24 -1.99
CA LEU A 87 -7.83 -2.38 -0.80
C LEU A 87 -7.87 -0.90 -1.18
N TYR A 88 -7.12 -0.50 -2.22
CA TYR A 88 -7.11 0.87 -2.71
C TYR A 88 -8.44 1.29 -3.34
N LYS A 89 -9.06 0.41 -4.15
CA LYS A 89 -10.32 0.74 -4.84
C LYS A 89 -11.54 0.74 -3.91
N GLU A 90 -11.62 -0.20 -2.97
CA GLU A 90 -12.85 -0.41 -2.20
C GLU A 90 -12.79 0.17 -0.80
N VAL A 91 -11.68 -0.06 -0.10
CA VAL A 91 -11.54 0.31 1.32
C VAL A 91 -11.00 1.74 1.46
N ARG A 92 -10.41 2.30 0.39
CA ARG A 92 -9.67 3.58 0.41
C ARG A 92 -8.68 3.59 1.57
N ALA A 93 -7.98 2.47 1.77
CA ALA A 93 -7.09 2.28 2.89
C ALA A 93 -6.10 3.47 2.97
N PRO A 94 -6.10 4.24 4.08
CA PRO A 94 -5.27 5.42 4.19
C PRO A 94 -3.84 5.00 4.50
N GLY A 95 -2.95 5.08 3.51
CA GLY A 95 -1.51 5.04 3.74
C GLY A 95 -0.70 4.29 2.67
N PRO A 96 0.62 4.48 2.69
CA PRO A 96 1.56 3.75 1.84
C PRO A 96 1.70 2.27 2.26
N PHE A 97 1.96 1.40 1.30
CA PHE A 97 2.18 -0.04 1.37
C PHE A 97 3.60 -0.18 0.85
N LEU A 98 4.41 -0.88 1.63
CA LEU A 98 5.78 -1.20 1.28
C LEU A 98 5.78 -2.60 0.70
N VAL A 99 6.29 -2.72 -0.52
CA VAL A 99 6.66 -4.03 -1.08
C VAL A 99 8.18 -4.10 -1.04
N SER A 100 8.70 -5.18 -0.45
CA SER A 100 10.14 -5.47 -0.46
C SER A 100 10.38 -6.70 -1.32
N ALA A 101 11.29 -6.58 -2.28
CA ALA A 101 11.65 -7.65 -3.20
C ALA A 101 13.16 -7.64 -3.52
N PRO A 102 13.73 -8.79 -3.91
CA PRO A 102 15.10 -8.84 -4.43
C PRO A 102 15.26 -7.92 -5.65
N LEU A 103 16.42 -7.25 -5.77
CA LEU A 103 16.70 -6.29 -6.84
C LEU A 103 16.43 -6.84 -8.25
N SER A 104 16.77 -8.11 -8.49
CA SER A 104 16.56 -8.80 -9.76
C SER A 104 15.08 -8.93 -10.17
N THR A 105 14.16 -8.83 -9.21
CA THR A 105 12.72 -9.00 -9.45
C THR A 105 11.94 -7.69 -9.46
N ILE A 106 12.57 -6.57 -9.09
CA ILE A 106 11.95 -5.24 -9.04
C ILE A 106 11.31 -4.87 -10.38
N ILE A 107 12.03 -5.07 -11.49
CA ILE A 107 11.53 -4.78 -12.84
C ILE A 107 10.31 -5.65 -13.18
N ASN A 108 10.28 -6.90 -12.69
CA ASN A 108 9.13 -7.77 -12.86
C ASN A 108 7.92 -7.24 -12.08
N TRP A 109 8.12 -6.84 -10.82
CA TRP A 109 7.07 -6.23 -10.01
C TRP A 109 6.48 -4.98 -10.67
N GLU A 110 7.32 -4.09 -11.20
CA GLU A 110 6.88 -2.87 -11.86
C GLU A 110 5.99 -3.15 -13.08
N ARG A 111 6.38 -4.11 -13.94
CA ARG A 111 5.58 -4.53 -15.09
C ARG A 111 4.23 -5.11 -14.67
N GLU A 112 4.22 -5.97 -13.65
CA GLU A 112 2.99 -6.57 -13.14
C GLU A 112 2.08 -5.50 -12.52
N PHE A 113 2.62 -4.50 -11.83
CA PHE A 113 1.84 -3.37 -11.31
C PHE A 113 1.22 -2.54 -12.44
N GLN A 114 1.97 -2.24 -13.50
CA GLN A 114 1.45 -1.52 -14.67
C GLN A 114 0.31 -2.29 -15.35
N MET A 115 0.41 -3.63 -15.42
CA MET A 115 -0.61 -4.48 -16.03
C MET A 115 -1.85 -4.65 -15.15
N TRP A 116 -1.66 -5.00 -13.87
CA TRP A 116 -2.76 -5.41 -12.98
C TRP A 116 -3.35 -4.26 -12.16
N ALA A 117 -2.62 -3.16 -12.01
CA ALA A 117 -3.00 -2.00 -11.21
C ALA A 117 -2.57 -0.66 -11.87
N PRO A 118 -3.03 -0.36 -13.11
CA PRO A 118 -2.55 0.81 -13.87
C PRO A 118 -2.89 2.16 -13.24
N SER A 119 -3.85 2.21 -12.31
CA SER A 119 -4.25 3.44 -11.60
C SER A 119 -3.63 3.57 -10.21
N PHE A 120 -2.56 2.81 -9.96
CA PHE A 120 -1.84 2.73 -8.70
C PHE A 120 -0.46 3.41 -8.86
N TYR A 121 -0.10 4.30 -7.92
CA TYR A 121 1.10 5.14 -8.04
C TYR A 121 2.38 4.47 -7.52
N VAL A 122 3.05 3.67 -8.33
CA VAL A 122 4.21 2.88 -7.88
C VAL A 122 5.51 3.67 -8.00
N VAL A 123 6.23 3.84 -6.88
CA VAL A 123 7.58 4.43 -6.84
C VAL A 123 8.62 3.36 -6.57
N THR A 124 9.54 3.16 -7.52
CA THR A 124 10.64 2.21 -7.39
C THR A 124 11.82 2.87 -6.67
N TYR A 125 12.09 2.44 -5.44
CA TYR A 125 13.19 2.97 -4.61
C TYR A 125 14.44 2.10 -4.75
N THR A 126 15.17 2.34 -5.83
CA THR A 126 16.45 1.69 -6.14
C THR A 126 17.48 2.71 -6.63
N GLY A 127 18.72 2.29 -6.87
CA GLY A 127 19.80 3.16 -7.33
C GLY A 127 20.81 3.52 -6.23
N ASP A 128 21.72 4.42 -6.57
CA ASP A 128 22.80 4.90 -5.69
C ASP A 128 22.29 5.94 -4.67
N LYS A 129 23.21 6.47 -3.85
CA LYS A 129 22.85 7.41 -2.78
C LYS A 129 22.15 8.65 -3.32
N ASP A 130 22.63 9.18 -4.45
CA ASP A 130 22.13 10.42 -5.04
C ASP A 130 20.77 10.19 -5.70
N SER A 131 20.59 9.09 -6.44
CA SER A 131 19.28 8.70 -6.98
C SER A 131 18.22 8.55 -5.88
N ARG A 132 18.58 7.91 -4.76
CA ARG A 132 17.67 7.75 -3.62
C ARG A 132 17.38 9.06 -2.88
N ALA A 133 18.31 10.01 -2.88
CA ALA A 133 18.07 11.33 -2.32
C ALA A 133 17.03 12.09 -3.15
N ILE A 134 17.17 12.07 -4.48
CA ILE A 134 16.20 12.66 -5.42
C ILE A 134 14.80 12.06 -5.22
N ILE A 135 14.69 10.73 -5.10
CA ILE A 135 13.41 10.06 -4.86
C ILE A 135 12.78 10.54 -3.54
N ARG A 136 13.55 10.65 -2.45
CA ARG A 136 13.01 11.13 -1.17
C ARG A 136 12.52 12.57 -1.23
N GLU A 137 13.21 13.41 -2.00
CA GLU A 137 12.87 14.83 -2.14
C GLU A 137 11.61 15.03 -2.98
N ASN A 138 11.43 14.25 -4.05
CA ASN A 138 10.35 14.46 -5.01
C ASN A 138 9.12 13.57 -4.81
N GLU A 139 9.29 12.36 -4.26
CA GLU A 139 8.23 11.33 -4.28
C GLU A 139 7.58 11.09 -2.91
N PHE A 140 8.26 11.47 -1.82
CA PHE A 140 7.78 11.17 -0.45
C PHE A 140 7.06 12.35 0.22
N SER A 141 7.10 13.55 -0.39
CA SER A 141 6.43 14.75 0.11
C SER A 141 5.66 15.41 -1.03
N PHE A 142 4.33 15.46 -0.92
CA PHE A 142 3.48 16.29 -1.79
C PHE A 142 3.30 17.72 -1.25
N ASP A 143 3.87 18.04 -0.08
CA ASP A 143 3.87 19.39 0.46
C ASP A 143 5.17 20.11 0.06
N ASP A 144 5.04 21.06 -0.87
CA ASP A 144 6.06 22.09 -1.19
C ASP A 144 6.40 22.98 0.05
N THR A 145 5.68 22.82 1.16
CA THR A 145 5.81 23.62 2.37
C THR A 145 6.74 23.05 3.45
N ALA A 146 7.30 21.85 3.28
CA ALA A 146 8.08 21.22 4.34
C ALA A 146 9.59 21.56 4.37
N ILE A 147 10.14 22.24 3.36
CA ILE A 147 11.59 22.56 3.32
C ILE A 147 11.92 24.05 3.40
N LYS A 148 11.01 24.99 3.12
CA LYS A 148 11.26 26.42 3.37
C LYS A 148 10.02 27.12 3.92
N GLY A 149 10.16 27.68 5.12
CA GLY A 149 9.10 28.44 5.78
C GLY A 149 8.58 29.60 4.94
N GLY A 150 7.26 29.79 4.91
CA GLY A 150 6.65 30.97 4.30
C GLY A 150 5.20 30.81 3.90
N LYS A 151 4.30 31.15 4.84
CA LYS A 151 2.88 31.59 4.68
C LYS A 151 1.87 30.65 4.01
N LYS A 152 0.86 30.35 4.82
CA LYS A 152 -0.49 29.82 4.54
C LYS A 152 -1.14 30.48 3.32
N LEU A 153 -1.72 29.67 2.42
CA LEU A 153 -2.83 30.07 1.57
C LEU A 153 -3.98 29.06 1.73
N ASP A 154 -5.06 29.53 2.35
CA ASP A 154 -6.37 28.87 2.36
C ASP A 154 -6.94 28.89 0.92
N SER A 155 -7.77 27.89 0.60
CA SER A 155 -8.60 27.72 -0.60
C SER A 155 -7.93 27.19 -1.88
N LEU A 156 -7.92 25.87 -2.02
CA LEU A 156 -8.29 25.19 -3.27
C LEU A 156 -8.79 23.79 -2.92
N GLY A 157 -10.06 23.52 -3.21
CA GLY A 157 -10.67 22.20 -3.01
C GLY A 157 -10.10 21.15 -3.96
N ASP A 158 -10.22 19.90 -3.54
CA ASP A 158 -10.36 18.72 -4.42
C ASP A 158 -9.15 18.23 -5.22
N THR A 159 -8.00 18.04 -4.56
CA THR A 159 -6.96 17.12 -5.09
C THR A 159 -6.66 16.05 -4.04
N TRP A 160 -7.28 14.89 -4.25
CA TRP A 160 -7.19 13.70 -3.41
C TRP A 160 -5.75 13.28 -3.19
N GLY A 161 -5.38 13.09 -1.92
CA GLY A 161 -4.06 12.63 -1.50
C GLY A 161 -3.68 11.31 -2.15
N THR A 162 -2.73 11.37 -3.07
CA THR A 162 -2.13 10.21 -3.73
C THR A 162 -1.34 9.44 -2.68
N ALA A 163 -1.79 8.23 -2.34
CA ALA A 163 -0.99 7.29 -1.56
C ALA A 163 0.29 6.96 -2.35
N GLY A 164 1.43 7.47 -1.89
CA GLY A 164 2.73 7.13 -2.44
C GLY A 164 3.11 5.71 -2.04
N TRP A 165 3.43 4.83 -2.98
CA TRP A 165 3.86 3.46 -2.69
C TRP A 165 5.36 3.34 -2.93
N THR A 166 6.12 2.77 -2.00
CA THR A 166 7.57 2.56 -2.16
C THR A 166 7.86 1.08 -2.36
N LEU A 167 8.49 0.72 -3.48
CA LEU A 167 9.08 -0.59 -3.70
C LEU A 167 10.57 -0.48 -3.31
N GLY A 168 10.94 -1.02 -2.15
CA GLY A 168 12.28 -0.88 -1.58
C GLY A 168 13.09 -2.17 -1.60
N HIS A 169 14.40 -2.07 -1.85
CA HIS A 169 15.34 -3.16 -1.62
C HIS A 169 15.90 -3.05 -0.19
N LEU A 170 15.73 -4.10 0.62
CA LEU A 170 16.47 -4.28 1.88
C LEU A 170 17.82 -4.92 1.53
N GLY A 171 18.85 -4.07 1.45
CA GLY A 171 20.26 -4.48 1.50
C GLY A 171 20.78 -4.39 2.93
#